data_AF-A0AAD3D2P7-F1
#
_entry.id   AF-A0AAD3D2P7-F1
#
_cell.length_a   1.000
_cell.length_b   1.000
_cell.length_c   1.000
_cell.angle_alpha   90.00
_cell.angle_beta   90.00
_cell.angle_gamma   90.00
#
_symmetry.space_group_name_H-M   'P 1'
#
loop_
_entity.id
_entity.type
_entity.pdbx_description
1 polymer ?
#
loop_
_entity_poly.entity_id
_entity_poly.type
_entity_poly.pdbx_seq_one_letter_code
_entity_poly.pdbx_strand_id
1 'polypeptide(L)'
;MPDIKHTLGYDPCVSSDDNVYLKAMKDKDGNDYYSYLVVYVDDVLGIHKDPDKVLQLINRDYTLKEPSSAPDMYLEADFAQYELFDKETNSVINAWSMSADSHIKKALAIVKARMDRKNMRFKSKRTAESPFSS
;
A
#
# COMPACT_ATOMS: atom_id res chain seq x y z
N MET A 1 -13.80 -14.75 1.47
CA MET A 1 -13.05 -15.21 0.28
C MET A 1 -13.26 -16.72 0.09
N PRO A 2 -13.33 -17.35 -1.12
CA PRO A 2 -12.97 -18.75 -1.20
C PRO A 2 -11.64 -18.87 -0.50
N ASP A 3 -11.44 -20.00 0.14
CA ASP A 3 -10.27 -20.24 0.95
C ASP A 3 -9.00 -19.85 0.17
N ILE A 4 -8.38 -18.74 0.56
CA ILE A 4 -7.25 -18.12 -0.16
C ILE A 4 -6.10 -19.12 -0.22
N LYS A 5 -5.93 -19.90 0.85
CA LYS A 5 -4.93 -20.95 0.93
C LYS A 5 -5.29 -22.13 0.02
N HIS A 6 -6.49 -22.66 0.12
CA HIS A 6 -6.84 -23.87 -0.63
C HIS A 6 -7.12 -23.61 -2.12
N THR A 7 -7.54 -22.40 -2.49
CA THR A 7 -7.91 -22.03 -3.87
C THR A 7 -6.77 -21.35 -4.61
N LEU A 8 -6.08 -20.41 -3.98
CA LEU A 8 -5.01 -19.62 -4.61
C LEU A 8 -3.61 -20.08 -4.20
N GLY A 9 -3.49 -20.90 -3.14
CA GLY A 9 -2.23 -21.42 -2.65
C GLY A 9 -1.39 -20.39 -1.90
N TYR A 10 -2.01 -19.35 -1.33
CA TYR A 10 -1.32 -18.39 -0.47
C TYR A 10 -1.51 -18.74 1.00
N ASP A 11 -0.40 -18.85 1.73
CA ASP A 11 -0.44 -19.09 3.16
C ASP A 11 -0.67 -17.77 3.91
N PRO A 12 -1.53 -17.76 4.95
CA PRO A 12 -1.76 -16.57 5.76
C PRO A 12 -0.53 -16.22 6.60
N CYS A 13 -0.19 -14.94 6.66
CA CYS A 13 0.89 -14.38 7.48
C CYS A 13 0.40 -14.03 8.89
N VAL A 14 -0.26 -14.98 9.56
CA VAL A 14 -0.97 -14.79 10.84
C VAL A 14 -0.07 -14.22 11.94
N SER A 15 1.24 -14.46 11.88
CA SER A 15 2.19 -13.93 12.86
C SER A 15 2.42 -12.42 12.76
N SER A 16 2.06 -11.79 11.64
CA SER A 16 2.37 -10.38 11.36
C SER A 16 1.10 -9.56 11.07
N ASP A 17 0.23 -10.05 10.19
CA ASP A 17 -1.03 -9.41 9.82
C ASP A 17 -1.98 -10.44 9.20
N ASP A 18 -3.18 -10.58 9.78
CA ASP A 18 -4.22 -11.51 9.32
C ASP A 18 -4.75 -11.18 7.91
N ASN A 19 -4.47 -9.97 7.42
CA ASN A 19 -4.85 -9.50 6.09
C ASN A 19 -3.80 -9.80 5.02
N VAL A 20 -2.62 -10.29 5.38
CA VAL A 20 -1.51 -10.54 4.46
C VAL A 20 -1.36 -12.04 4.21
N TYR A 21 -1.29 -12.41 2.94
CA TYR A 21 -1.09 -13.79 2.50
C TYR A 21 0.13 -13.84 1.57
N LEU A 22 0.90 -14.93 1.65
CA LEU A 22 2.18 -15.05 0.96
C LEU A 22 2.33 -16.40 0.26
N LYS A 23 2.98 -16.37 -0.89
CA LYS A 23 3.21 -17.55 -1.74
C LYS A 23 4.60 -17.49 -2.36
N ALA A 24 5.40 -18.54 -2.16
CA ALA A 24 6.69 -18.67 -2.82
C ALA A 24 6.51 -18.88 -4.33
N MET A 25 7.25 -18.12 -5.13
CA MET A 25 7.17 -18.11 -6.58
C MET A 25 8.58 -18.05 -7.19
N LYS A 26 8.69 -18.43 -8.47
CA LYS A 26 9.89 -18.22 -9.29
C LYS A 26 9.56 -17.31 -10.46
N ASP A 27 10.44 -16.36 -10.75
CA ASP A 27 10.29 -15.51 -11.93
C ASP A 27 10.71 -16.23 -13.21
N LYS A 28 10.66 -15.53 -14.35
CA LYS A 28 11.01 -16.11 -15.66
C LYS A 28 12.48 -16.49 -15.76
N ASP A 29 13.33 -15.87 -14.95
CA ASP A 29 14.77 -16.08 -14.90
C ASP A 29 15.14 -17.14 -13.83
N GLY A 30 14.15 -17.66 -13.09
CA GLY A 30 14.30 -18.70 -12.08
C GLY A 30 14.60 -18.16 -10.67
N ASN A 31 14.64 -16.84 -10.49
CA ASN A 31 14.89 -16.24 -9.18
C ASN A 31 13.68 -16.43 -8.27
N ASP A 32 13.97 -16.77 -7.01
CA ASP A 32 12.96 -16.92 -5.98
C ASP A 32 12.43 -15.54 -5.56
N TYR A 33 11.11 -15.42 -5.47
CA TYR A 33 10.45 -14.26 -4.89
C TYR A 33 9.17 -14.68 -4.17
N TYR A 34 8.66 -13.81 -3.31
CA TYR A 34 7.36 -14.00 -2.67
C TYR A 34 6.31 -13.15 -3.37
N SER A 35 5.21 -13.78 -3.77
CA SER A 35 3.99 -13.05 -4.08
C SER A 35 3.24 -12.76 -2.79
N TYR A 36 2.71 -11.54 -2.68
CA TYR A 36 1.82 -11.16 -1.59
C TYR A 36 0.44 -10.85 -2.12
N LEU A 37 -0.56 -11.25 -1.36
CA LEU A 37 -1.94 -10.84 -1.53
C LEU A 37 -2.38 -10.20 -0.22
N VAL A 38 -2.73 -8.92 -0.24
CA VAL A 38 -3.20 -8.18 0.92
C VAL A 38 -4.68 -7.89 0.74
N VAL A 39 -5.51 -8.35 1.67
CA VAL A 39 -6.98 -8.28 1.57
C VAL A 39 -7.52 -7.56 2.79
N TYR A 40 -8.15 -6.41 2.58
CA TYR A 40 -8.80 -5.67 3.65
C TYR A 40 -10.25 -5.35 3.26
N VAL A 41 -11.19 -6.09 3.85
CA VAL A 41 -12.64 -5.95 3.58
C VAL A 41 -12.94 -6.02 2.06
N ASP A 42 -13.19 -4.87 1.43
CA ASP A 42 -13.56 -4.73 0.02
C ASP A 42 -12.35 -4.41 -0.90
N ASP A 43 -11.19 -4.11 -0.32
CA ASP A 43 -9.98 -3.75 -1.06
C ASP A 43 -8.99 -4.93 -1.12
N VAL A 44 -8.44 -5.17 -2.31
CA VAL A 44 -7.41 -6.18 -2.56
C VAL A 44 -6.20 -5.54 -3.22
N LEU A 45 -5.02 -5.83 -2.68
CA LEU A 45 -3.74 -5.40 -3.22
C LEU A 45 -2.89 -6.62 -3.55
N GLY A 46 -2.59 -6.80 -4.84
CA GLY A 46 -1.74 -7.89 -5.33
C GLY A 46 -0.31 -7.40 -5.58
N ILE A 47 0.66 -8.00 -4.89
CA ILE A 47 2.09 -7.78 -5.12
C ILE A 47 2.64 -9.02 -5.80
N HIS A 48 2.83 -8.92 -7.11
CA HIS A 48 3.24 -10.03 -7.96
C HIS A 48 3.95 -9.50 -9.21
N LYS A 49 4.77 -10.33 -9.87
CA LYS A 49 5.40 -10.00 -11.16
C LYS A 49 4.40 -9.93 -12.31
N ASP A 50 3.22 -10.54 -12.12
CA ASP A 50 2.11 -10.59 -13.08
C ASP A 50 0.78 -10.52 -12.31
N PRO A 51 0.45 -9.34 -11.73
CA PRO A 51 -0.67 -9.21 -10.78
C PRO A 51 -2.02 -9.53 -11.42
N ASP A 52 -2.19 -9.26 -12.71
CA ASP A 52 -3.44 -9.52 -13.44
C ASP A 52 -3.85 -10.99 -13.39
N LYS A 53 -2.89 -11.93 -13.46
CA LYS A 53 -3.19 -13.37 -13.31
C LYS A 53 -3.82 -13.70 -11.97
N VAL A 54 -3.33 -13.09 -10.90
CA VAL A 54 -3.83 -13.34 -9.55
C VAL A 54 -5.19 -12.69 -9.37
N LEU A 55 -5.33 -11.43 -9.83
CA LEU A 55 -6.57 -10.69 -9.73
C LEU A 55 -7.69 -11.30 -10.58
N GLN A 56 -7.39 -11.84 -11.77
CA GLN A 56 -8.38 -12.56 -12.59
C GLN A 56 -8.90 -13.83 -11.92
N LEU A 57 -8.04 -14.57 -11.20
CA LEU A 57 -8.47 -15.74 -10.44
C LEU A 57 -9.41 -15.35 -9.29
N ILE A 58 -9.12 -14.24 -8.62
CA ILE A 58 -10.00 -13.67 -7.60
C ILE A 58 -11.30 -13.19 -8.23
N ASN A 59 -11.22 -12.57 -9.41
CA ASN A 59 -12.36 -12.01 -10.12
C ASN A 59 -13.40 -13.06 -10.53
N ARG A 60 -12.97 -14.33 -10.67
CA ARG A 60 -13.86 -15.47 -10.93
C ARG A 60 -14.92 -15.62 -9.83
N ASP A 61 -14.51 -15.48 -8.58
CA ASP A 61 -15.34 -15.76 -7.41
C ASP A 61 -15.84 -14.47 -6.72
N TYR A 62 -15.18 -13.33 -6.97
CA TYR A 62 -15.57 -12.01 -6.48
C TYR A 62 -15.54 -10.98 -7.59
N THR A 63 -16.61 -10.21 -7.75
CA THR A 63 -16.60 -9.09 -8.68
C THR A 63 -15.64 -8.00 -8.19
N LEU A 64 -14.47 -7.90 -8.80
CA LEU A 64 -13.55 -6.79 -8.59
C LEU A 64 -14.03 -5.57 -9.39
N LYS A 65 -13.58 -4.37 -8.97
CA LYS A 65 -13.76 -3.18 -9.80
C LYS A 65 -12.89 -3.35 -11.06
N GLU A 66 -13.53 -3.38 -12.21
CA GLU A 66 -12.88 -3.54 -13.51
C GLU A 66 -12.57 -2.17 -14.16
N PRO A 67 -11.41 -2.02 -14.83
CA PRO A 67 -10.30 -2.97 -14.88
C PRO A 67 -9.43 -2.90 -13.61
N SER A 68 -8.78 -4.01 -13.24
CA SER A 68 -7.67 -3.95 -12.28
C SER A 68 -6.58 -3.04 -12.83
N SER A 69 -6.08 -2.13 -11.98
CA SER A 69 -5.08 -1.14 -12.37
C SER A 69 -3.94 -1.07 -11.37
N ALA A 70 -2.88 -0.37 -11.76
CA ALA A 70 -1.90 0.16 -10.81
C ALA A 70 -2.64 0.87 -9.65
N PRO A 71 -2.23 0.66 -8.39
CA PRO A 71 -2.84 1.34 -7.27
C PRO A 71 -2.44 2.82 -7.28
N ASP A 72 -3.43 3.70 -7.19
CA ASP A 72 -3.20 5.11 -6.84
C ASP A 72 -3.20 5.30 -5.31
N MET A 73 -4.01 4.49 -4.60
CA MET A 73 -4.18 4.57 -3.16
C MET A 73 -4.69 3.24 -2.59
N TYR A 74 -4.19 2.84 -1.41
CA TYR A 74 -4.70 1.71 -0.63
C TYR A 74 -4.73 2.10 0.85
N LEU A 75 -5.89 1.99 1.51
CA LEU A 75 -6.10 2.40 2.90
C LEU A 75 -5.56 3.80 3.22
N GLU A 76 -5.84 4.75 2.33
CA GLU A 76 -5.38 6.15 2.41
C GLU A 76 -3.85 6.36 2.30
N ALA A 77 -3.08 5.31 2.00
CA ALA A 77 -1.70 5.44 1.56
C ALA A 77 -1.65 5.66 0.06
N ASP A 78 -1.06 6.77 -0.37
CA ASP A 78 -0.84 7.12 -1.78
C ASP A 78 0.31 6.29 -2.36
N PHE A 79 0.14 5.79 -3.58
CA PHE A 79 1.17 5.01 -4.29
C PHE A 79 1.72 5.81 -5.48
N ALA A 80 3.03 5.71 -5.67
CA ALA A 80 3.69 6.30 -6.84
C ALA A 80 4.90 5.46 -7.27
N GLN A 81 5.15 5.42 -8.57
CA GLN A 81 6.34 4.79 -9.15
C GLN A 81 7.45 5.82 -9.34
N TYR A 82 8.67 5.40 -9.07
CA TYR A 82 9.88 6.18 -9.27
C TYR A 82 10.94 5.35 -9.98
N GLU A 83 11.61 5.97 -10.93
CA GLU A 83 12.85 5.46 -11.50
C GLU A 83 14.01 5.88 -10.60
N LEU A 84 14.70 4.90 -10.02
CA LEU A 84 15.89 5.11 -9.19
C LEU A 84 17.11 4.62 -9.96
N PHE A 85 18.20 5.38 -9.90
CA PHE A 85 19.48 4.93 -10.46
C PHE A 85 20.26 4.15 -9.42
N ASP A 86 20.49 2.86 -9.69
CA ASP A 86 21.34 2.01 -8.90
C ASP A 86 22.80 2.20 -9.34
N LYS A 87 23.61 2.71 -8.42
CA LYS A 87 25.04 2.98 -8.66
C LYS A 87 25.89 1.71 -8.70
N GLU A 88 25.47 0.64 -8.03
CA GLU A 88 26.22 -0.60 -7.96
C GLU A 88 26.07 -1.41 -9.24
N THR A 89 24.85 -1.45 -9.79
CA THR A 89 24.56 -2.16 -11.04
C THR A 89 24.63 -1.27 -12.29
N ASN A 90 24.82 0.05 -12.09
CA ASN A 90 24.83 1.07 -13.15
C ASN A 90 23.57 0.99 -14.05
N SER A 91 22.40 0.79 -13.43
CA SER A 91 21.12 0.61 -14.11
C SER A 91 19.98 1.37 -13.45
N VAL A 92 18.91 1.62 -14.19
CA VAL A 92 17.67 2.21 -13.65
C VAL A 92 16.78 1.09 -13.13
N ILE A 93 16.29 1.24 -11.90
CA ILE A 93 15.31 0.36 -11.27
C ILE A 93 13.99 1.10 -11.09
N ASN A 94 12.89 0.40 -11.36
CA ASN A 94 11.55 0.91 -11.07
C ASN A 94 11.15 0.50 -9.65
N ALA A 95 10.90 1.48 -8.79
CA ALA A 95 10.50 1.28 -7.41
C ALA A 95 9.10 1.86 -7.17
N TRP A 96 8.34 1.17 -6.32
CA TRP A 96 7.10 1.72 -5.77
C TRP A 96 7.41 2.44 -4.47
N SER A 97 6.69 3.53 -4.23
CA SER A 97 6.70 4.28 -2.99
C SER A 97 5.29 4.39 -2.43
N MET A 98 5.22 4.59 -1.12
CA MET A 98 3.99 4.84 -0.39
C MET A 98 4.15 6.13 0.42
N SER A 99 3.14 6.99 0.43
CA SER A 99 3.10 8.19 1.27
C SER A 99 1.72 8.37 1.93
N ALA A 100 1.64 9.23 2.93
CA ALA A 100 0.38 9.57 3.62
C ALA A 100 -0.08 10.99 3.27
N ASP A 101 0.38 11.53 2.13
CA ASP A 101 0.22 12.94 1.77
C ASP A 101 -1.25 13.35 1.69
N SER A 102 -2.07 12.58 0.98
CA SER A 102 -3.50 12.83 0.83
C SER A 102 -4.22 12.69 2.16
N HIS A 103 -3.88 11.68 2.96
CA HIS A 103 -4.45 11.48 4.29
C HIS A 103 -4.19 12.69 5.20
N ILE A 104 -2.92 13.12 5.32
CA ILE A 104 -2.54 14.25 6.18
C ILE A 104 -3.17 15.55 5.69
N LYS A 105 -3.24 15.80 4.38
CA LYS A 105 -3.91 16.99 3.83
C LYS A 105 -5.40 17.03 4.21
N LYS A 106 -6.12 15.92 4.10
CA LYS A 106 -7.53 15.81 4.50
C LYS A 106 -7.71 15.99 6.01
N ALA A 107 -6.88 15.32 6.81
CA ALA A 107 -6.92 15.44 8.27
C ALA A 107 -6.71 16.89 8.72
N LEU A 108 -5.72 17.59 8.15
CA LEU A 108 -5.46 19.01 8.43
C LEU A 108 -6.65 19.89 8.04
N ALA A 109 -7.30 19.63 6.90
CA ALA A 109 -8.48 20.39 6.47
C ALA A 109 -9.64 20.23 7.47
N ILE A 110 -9.90 19.01 7.93
CA ILE A 110 -10.95 18.72 8.92
C ILE A 110 -10.65 19.42 10.26
N VAL A 111 -9.41 19.33 10.73
CA VAL A 111 -8.98 19.99 11.98
C VAL A 111 -9.14 21.51 11.87
N LYS A 112 -8.67 22.12 10.78
CA LYS A 112 -8.83 23.57 10.54
C LYS A 112 -10.30 23.99 10.56
N ALA A 113 -11.16 23.28 9.81
CA ALA A 113 -12.60 23.57 9.78
C ALA A 113 -13.28 23.41 11.16
N ARG A 114 -12.82 22.46 11.99
CA ARG A 114 -13.31 22.30 13.37
C ARG A 114 -12.83 23.41 14.29
N MET A 115 -11.59 23.87 14.12
CA MET A 115 -11.04 25.00 14.89
C MET A 115 -11.76 26.30 14.58
N ASP A 116 -12.04 26.58 13.31
CA ASP A 116 -12.77 27.78 12.90
C ASP A 116 -14.18 27.83 13.52
N ARG A 117 -14.91 26.70 13.50
CA ARG A 117 -16.22 26.59 14.18
C ARG A 117 -16.17 26.85 15.68
N LYS A 118 -15.05 26.56 16.33
CA LYS A 118 -14.84 26.76 17.76
C LYS A 118 -14.14 28.08 18.09
N ASN A 119 -13.89 28.93 17.09
CA ASN A 119 -13.07 30.14 17.20
C ASN A 119 -11.70 29.87 17.86
N MET A 120 -11.14 28.69 17.59
CA MET A 120 -9.83 28.27 18.09
C MET A 120 -8.75 28.66 17.08
N ARG A 121 -7.57 29.03 17.59
CA ARG A 121 -6.38 29.33 16.80
C ARG A 121 -5.22 28.51 17.31
N PHE A 122 -4.32 28.12 16.41
CA PHE A 122 -3.06 27.52 16.83
C PHE A 122 -2.31 28.54 17.67
N LYS A 123 -1.78 28.11 18.83
CA LYS A 123 -0.87 28.96 19.60
C LYS A 123 0.33 29.28 18.71
N SER A 124 0.59 30.57 18.44
CA SER A 124 1.72 30.93 17.58
C SER A 124 3.03 30.52 18.25
N LYS A 125 3.92 29.90 17.47
CA LYS A 125 5.24 29.45 17.95
C LYS A 125 6.11 30.67 18.26
N ARG A 126 6.20 31.05 19.53
CA ARG A 126 7.40 31.71 20.07
C ARG A 126 7.94 31.08 21.36
N THR A 127 7.34 30.00 21.84
CA THR A 127 7.68 29.43 23.16
C THR A 127 7.69 27.90 23.24
N ALA A 128 7.56 27.17 22.13
CA ALA A 128 7.69 25.71 22.15
C ALA A 128 9.15 25.32 21.86
N GLU A 129 9.88 24.91 22.90
CA GLU A 129 11.20 24.29 22.76
C GLU A 129 11.09 23.01 21.93
N SER A 130 12.05 22.77 21.04
CA SER A 130 12.09 21.56 20.22
C SER A 130 12.28 20.34 21.12
N PRO A 131 11.43 19.29 21.00
CA PRO A 131 11.59 18.06 21.77
C PRO A 131 12.74 17.17 21.25
N PHE A 132 13.36 17.55 20.13
CA PHE A 132 14.53 16.86 19.59
C PHE A 132 15.69 17.85 19.56
N SER A 133 16.76 17.52 20.29
CA SER A 133 18.06 18.18 20.18
C SER A 133 18.74 17.74 18.88
N SER A 134 19.28 18.71 18.15
CA SER A 134 20.14 18.48 16.98
C SER A 134 21.39 17.67 17.32
#